data_AF-A0A9P6AF80-F1
#
_entry.id   AF-A0A9P6AF80-F1
#
_cell.length_a   1.000
_cell.length_b   1.000
_cell.length_c   1.000
_cell.angle_alpha   90.00
_cell.angle_beta   90.00
_cell.angle_gamma   90.00
#
_symmetry.space_group_name_H-M   'P 1'
#
loop_
_entity.id
_entity.type
_entity.pdbx_description
1 polymer ?
#
loop_
_entity_poly.entity_id
_entity_poly.type
_entity_poly.pdbx_seq_one_letter_code
_entity_poly.pdbx_strand_id
1 'polypeptide(L)' 'RENITVLDTICADGTYLKPVVIFKAKQLSAGWVCNNPVKASYALISCTPKGWTENKLAVNYLK' A
#
# COMPACT_ATOMS: atom_id res chain seq x y z
N ARG A 1 -3.48 -17.86 -7.98
CA ARG A 1 -3.98 -17.05 -6.83
C ARG A 1 -2.82 -16.18 -6.38
N GLU A 2 -2.96 -14.87 -6.46
CA GLU A 2 -1.94 -13.91 -6.02
C GLU A 2 -2.30 -13.37 -4.64
N ASN A 3 -1.29 -13.12 -3.81
CA ASN A 3 -1.49 -12.52 -2.49
C ASN A 3 -1.36 -11.00 -2.60
N ILE A 4 -2.32 -10.29 -2.01
CA ILE A 4 -2.29 -8.83 -1.87
C ILE A 4 -2.26 -8.56 -0.36
N THR A 5 -1.29 -7.76 0.08
CA THR A 5 -1.21 -7.34 1.48
C THR A 5 -1.81 -5.94 1.62
N VAL A 6 -2.66 -5.75 2.61
CA VAL A 6 -3.20 -4.44 2.97
C VAL A 6 -2.78 -4.15 4.41
N LEU A 7 -2.17 -2.98 4.63
CA LEU A 7 -1.91 -2.47 5.96
C LEU A 7 -2.88 -1.33 6.23
N ASP A 8 -3.54 -1.41 7.37
CA ASP A 8 -4.38 -0.36 7.93
C ASP A 8 -3.88 -0.05 9.34
N THR A 9 -3.97 1.20 9.77
CA THR A 9 -3.34 1.64 11.03
C THR A 9 -4.17 2.70 11.72
N ILE A 10 -4.53 2.42 12.96
CA ILE A 10 -5.12 3.38 13.90
C ILE A 10 -4.05 3.75 14.92
N CYS A 11 -3.88 5.04 15.14
CA CYS A 11 -2.91 5.59 16.08
C CYS A 11 -3.52 5.69 17.49
N ALA A 12 -2.66 5.75 18.51
CA ALA A 12 -3.10 5.85 19.90
C ALA A 12 -3.88 7.14 20.21
N ASP A 13 -3.71 8.19 19.40
CA ASP A 13 -4.42 9.45 19.47
C ASP A 13 -5.80 9.42 18.76
N GLY A 14 -6.21 8.27 18.23
CA GLY A 14 -7.47 8.11 17.50
C GLY A 14 -7.43 8.57 16.05
N THR A 15 -6.28 9.05 15.55
CA THR A 15 -6.08 9.30 14.12
C THR A 15 -5.80 7.99 13.37
N TYR A 16 -5.80 8.03 12.05
CA TYR A 16 -5.43 6.89 11.21
C TYR A 16 -4.46 7.33 10.12
N LEU A 17 -3.56 6.40 9.74
CA LEU A 17 -2.77 6.56 8.53
C LEU A 17 -3.56 6.02 7.35
N LYS A 18 -3.40 6.63 6.18
CA LYS A 18 -4.05 6.14 4.96
C LYS A 18 -3.61 4.69 4.72
N PRO A 19 -4.53 3.74 4.44
CA PRO A 19 -4.14 2.37 4.16
C PRO A 19 -3.11 2.26 3.03
N VAL A 20 -2.27 1.22 3.06
CA VAL A 20 -1.38 0.88 1.95
C VAL A 20 -1.66 -0.51 1.41
N VAL A 21 -1.85 -0.59 0.09
CA VAL A 21 -2.04 -1.83 -0.67
C VAL A 21 -0.71 -2.20 -1.31
N ILE A 22 -0.22 -3.40 -1.00
CA ILE A 22 1.07 -3.92 -1.45
C ILE A 22 0.86 -5.13 -2.35
N PHE A 23 1.21 -4.95 -3.61
CA PHE A 23 1.23 -6.02 -4.59
C PHE A 23 2.57 -6.76 -4.58
N LYS A 24 2.53 -8.09 -4.75
CA LYS A 24 3.74 -8.88 -4.99
C LYS A 24 4.21 -8.70 -6.43
N ALA A 25 5.04 -7.69 -6.68
CA ALA A 25 5.55 -7.37 -8.01
C ALA A 25 6.89 -6.62 -7.95
N LYS A 26 7.59 -6.54 -9.09
CA LYS A 26 8.78 -5.69 -9.24
C LYS A 26 8.41 -4.24 -9.57
N GLN A 27 7.32 -4.03 -10.31
CA GLN A 27 6.81 -2.73 -10.73
C GLN A 27 5.28 -2.81 -10.87
N LEU A 28 4.61 -1.67 -10.69
CA LEU A 28 3.18 -1.53 -10.93
C LEU A 28 2.92 -1.21 -12.40
N SER A 29 1.89 -1.83 -12.98
CA SER A 29 1.38 -1.41 -14.28
C SER A 29 0.61 -0.10 -14.12
N ALA A 30 0.86 0.89 -14.98
CA ALA A 30 0.16 2.17 -14.95
C ALA A 30 -1.37 1.99 -15.06
N GLY A 31 -1.82 1.00 -15.83
CA GLY A 31 -3.26 0.70 -15.97
C GLY A 31 -3.93 0.24 -14.67
N TRP A 32 -3.17 -0.33 -13.72
CA TRP A 32 -3.70 -0.76 -12.43
C TRP A 32 -3.90 0.42 -11.47
N VAL A 33 -3.11 1.48 -11.64
CA VAL A 33 -3.21 2.70 -10.84
C VAL A 33 -4.31 3.61 -11.38
N CYS A 34 -4.41 3.74 -12.71
CA CYS A 34 -5.37 4.64 -13.36
C CYS A 34 -6.85 4.23 -13.17
N ASN A 35 -7.14 2.93 -13.03
CA ASN A 35 -8.50 2.40 -12.86
C ASN A 35 -8.73 1.77 -11.48
N ASN A 36 -7.96 2.15 -10.46
CA ASN A 36 -8.13 1.58 -9.13
C ASN A 36 -9.47 2.04 -8.51
N PRO A 37 -10.39 1.13 -8.14
CA PRO A 37 -11.61 1.47 -7.40
C PRO A 37 -11.30 2.14 -6.05
N VAL A 38 -10.16 1.79 -5.45
CA VAL A 38 -9.58 2.53 -4.34
C VAL A 38 -8.88 3.74 -4.92
N LYS A 39 -9.59 4.87 -4.98
CA LYS A 39 -9.01 6.14 -5.42
C LYS A 39 -7.69 6.37 -4.70
N ALA A 40 -6.65 6.82 -5.40
CA ALA A 40 -5.35 7.14 -4.81
C ALA A 40 -5.44 8.17 -3.66
N SER A 41 -6.57 8.89 -3.56
CA SER A 41 -6.88 9.75 -2.43
C SER A 41 -7.06 9.00 -1.10
N TYR A 42 -7.58 7.77 -1.14
CA TYR A 42 -7.97 6.97 0.02
C TYR A 42 -6.91 5.99 0.49
N ALA A 43 -6.11 5.41 -0.43
CA ALA A 43 -5.05 4.47 -0.08
C ALA A 43 -3.80 4.68 -0.95
N LEU A 44 -2.65 4.38 -0.35
CA LEU A 44 -1.37 4.30 -1.05
C LEU A 44 -1.26 2.96 -1.78
N ILE A 45 -0.69 2.98 -2.98
CA ILE A 45 -0.46 1.78 -3.79
C ILE A 45 1.04 1.57 -3.92
N SER A 46 1.50 0.37 -3.59
CA SER A 46 2.92 0.01 -3.66
C SER A 46 3.10 -1.43 -4.15
N CYS A 47 4.33 -1.79 -4.51
CA CYS A 47 4.71 -3.16 -4.79
C CYS A 47 6.06 -3.50 -4.19
N THR A 48 6.19 -4.73 -3.70
CA THR A 48 7.48 -5.29 -3.27
C THR A 48 7.64 -6.69 -3.87
N PRO A 49 8.88 -7.16 -4.12
CA PRO A 49 9.11 -8.51 -4.66
C PRO A 49 8.50 -9.62 -3.81
N LYS A 50 8.37 -9.38 -2.50
CA LYS A 50 7.80 -10.33 -1.56
C LYS A 50 6.29 -10.14 -1.34
N GLY A 51 5.73 -8.98 -1.67
CA GLY A 51 4.30 -8.68 -1.52
C GLY A 51 3.87 -8.31 -0.11
N TRP A 52 4.81 -7.89 0.74
CA TRP A 52 4.57 -7.41 2.10
C TRP A 52 5.53 -6.25 2.42
N THR A 53 5.38 -5.64 3.59
CA THR A 53 6.12 -4.45 4.01
C THR A 53 7.62 -4.71 4.11
N GLU A 54 8.43 -3.78 3.62
CA GLU A 54 9.89 -3.77 3.80
C GLU A 54 10.31 -2.46 4.49
N ASN A 55 11.50 -2.42 5.10
CA ASN A 55 11.96 -1.26 5.88
C ASN A 55 11.81 0.07 5.14
N LYS A 56 12.19 0.13 3.85
CA LYS A 56 12.08 1.36 3.05
C LYS A 56 10.62 1.79 2.87
N LEU A 57 9.72 0.84 2.63
CA LEU A 57 8.29 1.11 2.48
C LEU A 57 7.66 1.51 3.83
N ALA A 58 8.02 0.83 4.93
CA ALA A 58 7.55 1.14 6.26
C ALA A 58 7.95 2.56 6.70
N VAL A 59 9.22 2.93 6.50
CA VAL A 59 9.69 4.29 6.81
C VAL A 59 9.01 5.34 5.94
N ASN A 60 8.69 5.04 4.68
CA ASN A 60 7.95 5.96 3.83
C ASN A 60 6.47 6.06 4.21
N TYR A 61 5.88 4.98 4.72
CA TYR A 61 4.50 4.91 5.17
C TYR A 61 4.24 5.67 6.47
N LEU A 62 5.24 5.69 7.36
CA LEU A 62 5.17 6.38 8.66
C LEU A 62 5.52 7.88 8.60
N LYS A 63 5.86 8.41 7.42
CA LYS A 63 6.12 9.83 7.19
C LYS A 63 4.83 10.55 6.81
#